data_AF-N8WA39-F1
#
_entry.id   AF-N8WA39-F1
#
_cell.length_a   1.000
_cell.length_b   1.000
_cell.length_c   1.000
_cell.angle_alpha   90.00
_cell.angle_beta   90.00
_cell.angle_gamma   90.00
#
_symmetry.space_group_name_H-M   'P 1'
#
loop_
_entity.id
_entity.type
_entity.pdbx_description
1 polymer ?
#
loop_
_entity_poly.entity_id
_entity_poly.type
_entity_poly.pdbx_seq_one_letter_code
_entity_poly.pdbx_strand_id
1 'polypeptide(L)' 'MNELTAKAADAIIAICNDLVIDNIEGEKAVPEWRYQTIEKIESWAKAIRDANRKENVESK' A
#
# COMPACT_ATOMS: atom_id res chain seq x y z
N MET A 1 14.90 -8.65 3.97
CA MET A 1 13.83 -7.68 3.66
C MET A 1 14.49 -6.45 3.05
N ASN A 2 14.27 -6.21 1.76
CA ASN A 2 14.90 -5.08 1.08
C ASN A 2 14.25 -3.73 1.47
N GLU A 3 14.99 -2.63 1.25
CA GLU A 3 14.57 -1.26 1.60
C GLU A 3 13.23 -0.86 0.95
N LEU A 4 12.96 -1.36 -0.27
CA LEU A 4 11.71 -1.14 -0.97
C LEU A 4 10.52 -1.75 -0.22
N THR A 5 10.69 -2.95 0.34
CA THR A 5 9.64 -3.66 1.07
C THR A 5 9.27 -2.92 2.35
N ALA A 6 10.26 -2.40 3.08
CA ALA A 6 10.02 -1.59 4.28
C ALA A 6 9.27 -0.28 3.94
N LYS A 7 9.76 0.47 2.94
CA LYS A 7 9.10 1.72 2.48
C LYS A 7 7.66 1.48 2.01
N ALA A 8 7.42 0.40 1.27
CA ALA A 8 6.09 0.05 0.80
C ALA A 8 5.16 -0.32 1.96
N ALA A 9 5.65 -1.04 2.97
CA ALA A 9 4.86 -1.37 4.16
C ALA A 9 4.46 -0.11 4.95
N ASP A 10 5.40 0.81 5.17
CA ASP A 10 5.13 2.07 5.87
C ASP A 10 4.07 2.91 5.13
N ALA A 11 4.16 2.98 3.80
CA ALA A 11 3.20 3.69 2.96
C ALA A 11 1.80 3.06 3.04
N ILE A 12 1.69 1.73 3.02
CA ILE A 12 0.41 1.02 3.16
C ILE A 12 -0.21 1.31 4.54
N ILE A 13 0.59 1.26 5.62
CA ILE A 13 0.12 1.55 6.98
C ILE A 13 -0.43 2.98 7.07
N ALA A 14 0.29 3.96 6.52
CA ALA A 14 -0.16 5.35 6.50
C ALA A 14 -1.49 5.51 5.76
N ILE A 15 -1.63 4.88 4.59
CA ILE A 15 -2.87 4.94 3.80
C ILE A 15 -4.04 4.29 4.56
N CYS A 16 -3.82 3.14 5.21
CA CYS A 16 -4.85 2.49 6.02
C CYS A 16 -5.31 3.39 7.18
N ASN A 17 -4.39 4.09 7.83
CA ASN A 17 -4.75 5.06 8.89
C ASN A 17 -5.60 6.20 8.33
N ASP A 18 -5.23 6.77 7.18
CA ASP A 18 -6.01 7.82 6.52
C ASP A 18 -7.44 7.36 6.19
N LEU A 19 -7.61 6.12 5.73
CA LEU A 19 -8.94 5.54 5.44
C LEU A 19 -9.76 5.33 6.72
N VAL A 20 -9.12 4.93 7.82
CA VAL A 20 -9.78 4.76 9.13
C VAL A 20 -10.24 6.12 9.66
N ILE A 21 -9.38 7.13 9.61
CA ILE A 21 -9.70 8.50 10.03
C ILE A 21 -10.87 9.03 9.18
N ASP A 22 -10.81 8.90 7.85
CA ASP A 22 -11.90 9.32 6.97
C ASP A 22 -13.21 8.59 7.27
N ASN A 23 -13.16 7.30 7.63
CA ASN A 23 -14.36 6.55 8.03
C ASN A 23 -14.98 7.08 9.34
N ILE A 24 -14.18 7.66 10.24
CA ILE A 24 -14.65 8.19 11.53
C ILE A 24 -15.14 9.64 11.37
N GLU A 25 -14.37 10.45 10.66
CA GLU A 25 -14.56 11.91 10.58
C GLU A 25 -15.39 12.34 9.37
N GLY A 26 -15.41 11.53 8.30
CA GLY A 26 -16.21 11.76 7.10
C GLY A 26 -15.72 12.90 6.19
N GLU A 27 -14.53 13.44 6.41
CA GLU A 27 -14.04 14.65 5.72
C GLU A 27 -13.84 14.47 4.21
N LYS A 28 -13.45 13.27 3.75
CA LYS A 28 -13.11 12.94 2.36
C LYS A 28 -13.99 11.85 1.76
N ALA A 29 -15.16 11.57 2.35
CA ALA A 29 -16.06 10.46 2.01
C ALA A 29 -16.67 10.47 0.58
N VAL A 30 -16.01 11.08 -0.40
CA VAL A 30 -16.31 10.97 -1.82
C VAL A 30 -15.73 9.66 -2.39
N PRO A 31 -16.51 8.89 -3.17
CA PRO A 31 -16.07 7.60 -3.70
C PRO A 31 -14.75 7.64 -4.47
N GLU A 32 -14.53 8.68 -5.27
CA GLU A 32 -13.33 8.84 -6.11
C GLU A 32 -12.03 8.82 -5.30
N TRP A 33 -11.99 9.56 -4.18
CA TRP A 33 -10.81 9.59 -3.30
C TRP A 33 -10.52 8.21 -2.73
N ARG A 34 -11.57 7.46 -2.34
CA ARG A 34 -11.42 6.10 -1.81
C ARG A 34 -10.88 5.14 -2.86
N TYR A 35 -11.37 5.20 -4.09
CA TYR A 35 -10.86 4.37 -5.19
C TYR A 35 -9.37 4.65 -5.45
N GLN A 36 -8.99 5.91 -5.60
CA GLN A 36 -7.58 6.30 -5.81
C GLN A 36 -6.68 5.86 -4.65
N THR A 37 -7.20 5.89 -3.42
CA THR A 37 -6.47 5.49 -2.22
C THR A 37 -6.27 3.98 -2.16
N ILE A 38 -7.27 3.19 -2.53
CA ILE A 38 -7.18 1.73 -2.65
C ILE A 38 -6.20 1.32 -3.77
N GLU A 39 -6.22 1.99 -4.93
CA GLU A 39 -5.27 1.73 -6.02
C GLU A 39 -3.81 1.94 -5.62
N LYS A 40 -3.53 2.91 -4.74
CA LYS A 40 -2.19 3.12 -4.18
C LYS A 40 -1.75 1.96 -3.28
N ILE A 41 -2.65 1.43 -2.45
CA ILE A 41 -2.37 0.22 -1.64
C ILE A 41 -2.03 -0.95 -2.56
N GLU A 42 -2.85 -1.20 -3.59
CA GLU A 42 -2.60 -2.30 -4.51
C GLU A 42 -1.26 -2.16 -5.24
N SER A 43 -0.90 -0.95 -5.64
CA SER A 43 0.37 -0.65 -6.30
C SER A 43 1.56 -1.02 -5.42
N TRP A 44 1.53 -0.64 -4.14
CA TRP A 44 2.57 -1.00 -3.17
C TRP A 44 2.60 -2.50 -2.87
N ALA A 45 1.43 -3.14 -2.72
CA ALA A 45 1.35 -4.58 -2.52
C ALA A 45 1.92 -5.38 -3.71
N LYS A 46 1.65 -4.94 -4.94
CA LYS A 46 2.23 -5.51 -6.17
C LYS A 46 3.75 -5.34 -6.19
N ALA A 47 4.26 -4.15 -5.83
CA ALA A 47 5.70 -3.89 -5.77
C ALA A 47 6.41 -4.82 -4.75
N ILE A 48 5.83 -5.02 -3.57
CA ILE A 48 6.34 -5.97 -2.56
C ILE A 48 6.36 -7.39 -3.11
N ARG A 49 5.23 -7.86 -3.69
CA ARG A 49 5.13 -9.20 -4.26
C ARG A 49 6.19 -9.43 -5.33
N ASP A 50 6.36 -8.48 -6.24
CA ASP A 50 7.28 -8.61 -7.36
C ASP A 50 8.75 -8.56 -6.91
N ALA A 51 9.08 -7.74 -5.90
CA ALA A 51 10.42 -7.72 -5.30
C ALA A 51 10.77 -9.06 -4.64
N ASN A 52 9.85 -9.64 -3.85
CA ASN A 52 10.07 -10.93 -3.19
C ASN A 52 10.03 -12.12 -4.16
N ARG A 53 9.36 -11.98 -5.31
CA ARG A 53 9.37 -12.98 -6.39
C ARG A 53 10.74 -13.05 -7.07
N LYS A 54 11.39 -11.91 -7.30
CA LYS A 54 12.74 -11.85 -7.90
C LYS A 54 13.80 -12.45 -6.97
N GLU A 55 13.77 -12.11 -5.68
CA GLU A 55 14.72 -12.68 -4.69
C GLU A 55 14.68 -14.22 -4.66
N ASN A 56 13.50 -14.83 -4.83
CA ASN A 56 13.34 -16.29 -4.87
C ASN A 56 13.83 -16.96 -6.17
N VAL A 57 13.96 -16.20 -7.27
CA VAL A 57 14.47 -16.72 -8.56
C VAL A 57 15.98 -16.61 -8.62
N GLU A 58 16.58 -15.56 -8.05
CA GLU A 58 18.03 -15.35 -8.01
C GLU A 58 18.74 -16.16 -6.91
N SER A 59 18.00 -16.70 -5.94
CA SER A 59 18.53 -17.56 -4.87
C SER A 59 18.52 -19.06 -5.19
N LYS A 60 18.17 -19.45 -6.43
CA LYS A 60 18.17 -20.85 -6.92
C LYS A 60 19.22 -21.05 -7.99
#